data_AF-A0A2N2HN45-F1
#
_entry.id   AF-A0A2N2HN45-F1
#
_cell.length_a   1.000
_cell.length_b   1.000
_cell.length_c   1.000
_cell.angle_alpha   90.00
_cell.angle_beta   90.00
_cell.angle_gamma   90.00
#
_symmetry.space_group_name_H-M   'P 1'
#
loop_
_entity.id
_entity.type
_entity.pdbx_description
1 polymer ?
#
loop_
_entity_poly.entity_id
_entity_poly.type
_entity_poly.pdbx_seq_one_letter_code
_entity_poly.pdbx_strand_id
1 'polypeptide(L)'
;MEAAIITTYRCPMHCKMCNIWDNPSDPKIEFQPGLLNKLPKLALVNLTGGEPFVREDLEEIARILFTKTDRIVISTSGWFEDRIIRMATKYPNLGFRVSIEGLSQKNDELRGREGGFDRGLRTLLELYRMGIKDIGFGITVSNSNSSDMLHLYELARNLKLEFATAAFHNSFYFHKEDNAITNIDEVSANFEELINRLLKENHPKSWFRAWFNLGLINYIKGNPRFLPCEAGSENFFIDPYGEVLPCNGMEAKCWLATMGNLNDAKDFMEIWESEQARKVREEVKKCPKNCWMIGSASPVMKKYVVKLLPWIIANKFKSMTGRRVCRDQMPDLNRKYLI
;
A
#
# COMPACT_ATOMS: atom_id res chain seq x y z
N MET A 1 1.94 4.97 15.19
CA MET A 1 1.04 5.12 14.03
C MET A 1 1.86 5.21 12.76
N GLU A 2 1.30 4.71 11.66
CA GLU A 2 1.84 4.88 10.29
C GLU A 2 0.95 5.86 9.51
N ALA A 3 1.51 6.52 8.49
CA ALA A 3 0.74 7.46 7.67
C ALA A 3 0.98 7.22 6.18
N ALA A 4 -0.06 7.45 5.38
CA ALA A 4 0.07 7.65 3.94
C ALA A 4 -0.31 9.08 3.60
N ILE A 5 0.63 9.83 3.03
CA ILE A 5 0.43 11.22 2.65
C ILE A 5 0.28 11.27 1.14
N ILE A 6 -0.93 11.55 0.71
CA ILE A 6 -1.30 11.76 -0.69
C ILE A 6 -0.96 13.21 -1.01
N THR A 7 0.15 13.40 -1.70
CA THR A 7 0.71 14.74 -1.95
C THR A 7 -0.06 15.52 -3.01
N THR A 8 -0.68 14.83 -3.96
CA THR A 8 -1.47 15.38 -5.07
C THR A 8 -2.42 14.29 -5.59
N TYR A 9 -3.45 14.64 -6.37
CA TYR A 9 -4.21 13.69 -7.19
C TYR A 9 -3.79 13.72 -8.67
N ARG A 10 -2.89 14.64 -9.05
CA ARG A 10 -2.35 14.73 -10.41
C ARG A 10 -1.48 13.51 -10.73
N CYS A 11 -1.79 12.81 -11.81
CA CYS A 11 -1.06 11.63 -12.24
C CYS A 11 -0.96 11.58 -13.76
N PRO A 12 0.22 11.31 -14.34
CA PRO A 12 0.36 11.24 -15.78
C PRO A 12 0.20 9.79 -16.31
N MET A 13 -0.27 8.86 -15.48
CA MET A 13 -0.61 7.48 -15.86
C MET A 13 -2.12 7.36 -16.07
N HIS A 14 -2.56 6.57 -17.04
CA HIS A 14 -3.99 6.31 -17.30
C HIS A 14 -4.34 4.86 -16.95
N CYS A 15 -4.14 4.49 -15.68
CA CYS A 15 -4.27 3.12 -15.21
C CYS A 15 -5.70 2.56 -15.37
N LYS A 16 -5.85 1.31 -15.81
CA LYS A 16 -7.14 0.61 -15.84
C LYS A 16 -7.83 0.47 -14.47
N MET A 17 -7.06 0.44 -13.38
CA MET A 17 -7.55 0.21 -12.01
C MET A 17 -7.86 1.50 -11.24
N CYS A 18 -7.57 2.66 -11.82
CA CYS A 18 -7.59 3.94 -11.12
C CYS A 18 -7.82 5.10 -12.10
N ASN A 19 -8.87 5.89 -11.86
CA ASN A 19 -9.25 7.05 -12.67
C ASN A 19 -8.81 8.38 -12.04
N ILE A 20 -7.86 8.36 -11.11
CA ILE A 20 -7.40 9.59 -10.42
C ILE A 20 -6.82 10.64 -11.38
N TRP A 21 -6.27 10.20 -12.52
CA TRP A 21 -5.72 11.06 -13.57
C TRP A 21 -6.80 11.94 -14.22
N ASP A 22 -8.05 11.49 -14.23
CA ASP A 22 -9.21 12.22 -14.74
C ASP A 22 -9.87 13.08 -13.65
N ASN A 23 -9.32 13.05 -12.42
CA ASN A 23 -9.80 13.80 -11.26
C ASN A 23 -8.62 14.51 -10.56
N PRO A 24 -7.82 15.32 -11.28
CA PRO A 24 -6.65 15.96 -10.70
C PRO A 24 -7.03 17.00 -9.65
N SER A 25 -6.21 17.12 -8.60
CA SER A 25 -6.29 18.23 -7.66
C SER A 25 -5.82 19.53 -8.30
N ASP A 26 -6.37 20.66 -7.86
CA ASP A 26 -5.88 21.98 -8.27
C ASP A 26 -4.58 22.31 -7.50
N PRO A 27 -3.43 22.46 -8.19
CA PRO A 27 -2.15 22.77 -7.55
C PRO A 27 -2.16 24.01 -6.66
N LYS A 28 -3.06 24.97 -6.90
CA LYS A 28 -3.13 26.23 -6.13
C LYS A 28 -3.67 26.05 -4.71
N ILE A 29 -4.40 24.96 -4.48
CA ILE A 29 -5.02 24.65 -3.19
C ILE A 29 -4.48 23.34 -2.59
N GLU A 30 -3.50 22.71 -3.23
CA GLU A 30 -2.72 21.64 -2.62
C GLU A 30 -1.97 22.17 -1.39
N PHE A 31 -1.84 21.35 -0.34
CA PHE A 31 -1.17 21.76 0.89
C PHE A 31 0.28 22.18 0.60
N GLN A 32 0.73 23.22 1.30
CA GLN A 32 2.13 23.62 1.30
C GLN A 32 2.95 22.70 2.23
N PRO A 33 4.22 22.39 1.93
CA PRO A 33 5.01 21.43 2.72
C PRO A 33 5.01 21.74 4.22
N GLY A 34 5.03 23.03 4.57
CA GLY A 34 5.00 23.53 5.95
C GLY A 34 3.82 23.04 6.79
N LEU A 35 2.68 22.68 6.17
CA LEU A 35 1.51 22.12 6.87
C LEU A 35 1.87 20.83 7.63
N LEU A 36 2.78 20.04 7.07
CA LEU A 36 3.21 18.75 7.65
C LEU A 36 4.07 18.92 8.91
N ASN A 37 4.49 20.15 9.26
CA ASN A 37 5.12 20.41 10.56
C ASN A 37 4.19 20.10 11.74
N LYS A 38 2.88 20.11 11.52
CA LYS A 38 1.86 19.78 12.54
C LYS A 38 1.81 18.29 12.89
N LEU A 39 2.43 17.42 12.08
CA LEU A 39 2.41 15.97 12.29
C LEU A 39 3.19 15.55 13.55
N PRO A 40 2.77 14.47 14.22
CA PRO A 40 3.48 13.90 15.35
C PRO A 40 4.67 13.05 14.85
N LYS A 41 5.38 12.39 15.78
CA LYS A 41 6.33 11.34 15.41
C LYS A 41 5.57 10.10 14.88
N LEU A 42 6.04 9.57 13.76
CA LEU A 42 5.41 8.47 13.02
C LEU A 42 6.41 7.32 12.81
N ALA A 43 5.91 6.09 12.84
CA ALA A 43 6.75 4.90 12.65
C ALA A 43 7.17 4.70 11.18
N LEU A 44 6.30 5.09 10.25
CA LEU A 44 6.53 5.02 8.81
C LEU A 44 5.63 6.02 8.10
N VAL A 45 6.16 6.65 7.06
CA VAL A 45 5.38 7.47 6.11
C VAL A 45 5.50 6.91 4.70
N ASN A 46 4.37 6.65 4.07
CA ASN A 46 4.30 6.43 2.63
C ASN A 46 3.91 7.74 1.93
N LEU A 47 4.83 8.32 1.16
CA LEU A 47 4.55 9.40 0.23
C LEU A 47 3.95 8.82 -1.05
N THR A 48 2.76 9.29 -1.41
CA THR A 48 1.98 8.80 -2.54
C THR A 48 1.14 9.94 -3.12
N GLY A 49 0.14 9.61 -3.92
CA GLY A 49 -0.88 10.54 -4.43
C GLY A 49 -0.64 10.92 -5.86
N GLY A 50 -1.64 10.65 -6.71
CA GLY A 50 -1.52 10.63 -8.16
C GLY A 50 -0.17 10.03 -8.54
N GLU A 51 0.74 10.90 -8.94
CA GLU A 51 2.18 10.66 -8.94
C GLU A 51 2.92 11.73 -8.10
N PRO A 52 3.58 11.39 -6.97
CA PRO A 52 4.27 12.36 -6.12
C PRO A 52 5.29 13.22 -6.86
N PHE A 53 6.01 12.63 -7.81
CA PHE A 53 7.08 13.31 -8.56
C PHE A 53 6.58 14.40 -9.53
N VAL A 54 5.26 14.55 -9.67
CA VAL A 54 4.65 15.71 -10.33
C VAL A 54 4.87 17.00 -9.53
N ARG A 55 4.93 16.92 -8.19
CA ARG A 55 5.18 18.08 -7.33
C ARG A 55 6.65 18.52 -7.38
N GLU A 56 6.84 19.83 -7.50
CA GLU A 56 8.17 20.44 -7.54
C GLU A 56 8.78 20.60 -6.13
N ASP A 57 7.93 20.70 -5.12
CA ASP A 57 8.28 20.85 -3.70
C ASP A 57 8.32 19.51 -2.93
N LEU A 58 8.30 18.36 -3.63
CA LEU A 58 8.37 17.03 -3.02
C LEU A 58 9.62 16.84 -2.15
N GLU A 59 10.75 17.45 -2.54
CA GLU A 59 11.98 17.43 -1.76
C GLU A 59 11.80 18.11 -0.39
N GLU A 60 11.08 19.23 -0.35
CA GLU A 60 10.80 19.93 0.91
C GLU A 60 9.84 19.14 1.79
N ILE A 61 8.83 18.50 1.19
CA ILE A 61 7.94 17.56 1.90
C ILE A 61 8.76 16.45 2.56
N ALA A 62 9.63 15.79 1.81
CA ALA A 62 10.49 14.72 2.34
C ALA A 62 11.39 15.24 3.48
N ARG A 63 11.98 16.44 3.32
CA ARG A 63 12.82 17.08 4.34
C ARG A 63 12.10 17.31 5.65
N ILE A 64 10.86 17.80 5.61
CA ILE A 64 10.04 17.98 6.82
C ILE A 64 9.74 16.61 7.45
N LEU A 65 9.37 15.61 6.64
CA LEU A 65 9.02 14.29 7.12
C LEU A 65 10.19 13.51 7.74
N PHE A 66 11.44 13.76 7.33
CA PHE A 66 12.61 13.20 8.04
C PHE A 66 12.68 13.66 9.50
N THR A 67 12.10 14.81 9.84
CA THR A 67 11.98 15.24 11.25
C THR A 67 10.85 14.52 11.99
N LYS A 68 9.94 13.84 11.27
CA LYS A 68 8.73 13.22 11.80
C LYS A 68 8.79 11.70 11.82
N THR A 69 9.59 11.06 10.97
CA THR A 69 9.68 9.60 10.90
C THR A 69 11.08 9.14 10.53
N ASP A 70 11.45 7.94 11.00
CA ASP A 70 12.72 7.31 10.67
C ASP A 70 12.67 6.58 9.32
N ARG A 71 11.48 6.38 8.75
CA ARG A 71 11.30 5.64 7.50
C ARG A 71 10.27 6.27 6.58
N ILE A 72 10.75 6.75 5.44
CA ILE A 72 9.92 7.27 4.35
C ILE A 72 10.03 6.34 3.15
N VAL A 73 8.89 6.09 2.53
CA VAL A 73 8.74 5.28 1.34
C VAL A 73 7.99 6.10 0.31
N ILE A 74 8.52 6.23 -0.90
CA ILE A 74 7.80 6.89 -2.00
C ILE A 74 7.21 5.81 -2.92
N SER A 75 5.89 5.79 -3.03
CA SER A 75 5.17 5.02 -4.05
C SER A 75 5.12 5.83 -5.34
N THR A 76 5.64 5.28 -6.44
CA THR A 76 5.74 5.98 -7.73
C THR A 76 5.41 5.03 -8.89
N SER A 77 4.99 5.59 -10.02
CA SER A 77 4.92 4.90 -11.32
C SER A 77 6.29 4.58 -11.91
N GLY A 78 7.36 5.24 -11.43
CA GLY A 78 8.69 5.16 -12.05
C GLY A 78 8.84 6.02 -13.31
N TRP A 79 7.85 6.82 -13.66
CA TRP A 79 7.87 7.61 -14.89
C TRP A 79 8.92 8.72 -14.89
N PHE A 80 9.10 9.39 -13.75
CA PHE A 80 10.02 10.51 -13.60
C PHE A 80 11.41 10.03 -13.15
N GLU A 81 12.04 9.16 -13.94
CA GLU A 81 13.33 8.50 -13.65
C GLU A 81 14.36 9.51 -13.09
N ASP A 82 14.62 10.61 -13.81
CA ASP A 82 15.63 11.60 -13.39
C ASP A 82 15.32 12.26 -12.05
N ARG A 83 14.03 12.51 -11.74
CA ARG A 83 13.62 13.10 -10.45
C ARG A 83 13.81 12.10 -9.32
N ILE A 84 13.49 10.82 -9.57
CA ILE A 84 13.68 9.73 -8.61
C ILE A 84 15.16 9.57 -8.28
N ILE A 85 16.02 9.47 -9.29
CA ILE A 85 17.47 9.30 -9.11
C ILE A 85 18.10 10.51 -8.39
N ARG A 86 17.72 11.74 -8.74
CA ARG A 86 18.17 12.94 -8.01
C ARG A 86 17.76 12.90 -6.53
N MET A 87 16.51 12.52 -6.25
CA MET A 87 16.02 12.40 -4.87
C MET A 87 16.81 11.34 -4.09
N ALA A 88 17.03 10.16 -4.67
CA ALA A 88 17.77 9.07 -4.05
C ALA A 88 19.26 9.41 -3.83
N THR A 89 19.86 10.19 -4.73
CA THR A 89 21.25 10.65 -4.60
C THR A 89 21.42 11.55 -3.37
N LYS A 90 20.47 12.47 -3.15
CA LYS A 90 20.49 13.37 -1.99
C LYS A 90 20.12 12.66 -0.69
N TYR A 91 19.19 11.70 -0.76
CA TYR A 91 18.60 11.04 0.40
C TYR A 91 18.63 9.52 0.26
N PRO A 92 19.79 8.88 0.49
CA PRO A 92 19.96 7.44 0.27
C PRO A 92 19.18 6.55 1.25
N ASN A 93 18.59 7.13 2.30
CA ASN A 93 17.72 6.47 3.26
C ASN A 93 16.24 6.40 2.81
N LEU A 94 15.87 7.01 1.69
CA LEU A 94 14.52 6.88 1.14
C LEU A 94 14.28 5.49 0.55
N GLY A 95 13.11 4.94 0.82
CA GLY A 95 12.61 3.77 0.12
C GLY A 95 11.80 4.14 -1.12
N PHE A 96 11.83 3.29 -2.15
CA PHE A 96 11.08 3.48 -3.39
C PHE A 96 10.30 2.23 -3.76
N ARG A 97 9.00 2.37 -4.01
CA ARG A 97 8.13 1.30 -4.51
C ARG A 97 7.63 1.71 -5.87
N VAL A 98 8.20 1.11 -6.91
CA VAL A 98 7.83 1.38 -8.29
C VAL A 98 6.70 0.44 -8.66
N SER A 99 5.60 1.00 -9.12
CA SER A 99 4.38 0.24 -9.35
C SER A 99 4.43 -0.39 -10.75
N ILE A 100 4.51 -1.72 -10.83
CA ILE A 100 4.60 -2.49 -12.07
C ILE A 100 3.53 -3.59 -12.06
N GLU A 101 2.68 -3.60 -13.09
CA GLU A 101 1.49 -4.44 -13.14
C GLU A 101 1.67 -5.74 -13.94
N GLY A 102 2.75 -5.86 -14.71
CA GLY A 102 3.08 -7.07 -15.46
C GLY A 102 4.44 -6.94 -16.14
N LEU A 103 4.88 -7.97 -16.88
CA LEU A 103 6.12 -7.84 -17.65
C LEU A 103 5.88 -7.06 -18.95
N SER A 104 6.83 -6.17 -19.28
CA SER A 104 6.89 -5.48 -20.58
C SER A 104 5.56 -4.83 -20.95
N GLN A 105 5.00 -5.14 -22.12
CA GLN A 105 3.76 -4.57 -22.65
C GLN A 105 2.55 -4.73 -21.73
N LYS A 106 2.50 -5.78 -20.90
CA LYS A 106 1.38 -5.99 -19.97
C LYS A 106 1.29 -4.85 -18.94
N ASN A 107 2.43 -4.37 -18.43
CA ASN A 107 2.44 -3.22 -17.54
C ASN A 107 1.93 -1.97 -18.24
N ASP A 108 2.44 -1.70 -19.44
CA ASP A 108 2.13 -0.47 -20.18
C ASP A 108 0.65 -0.42 -20.57
N GLU A 109 0.09 -1.57 -20.96
CA GLU A 109 -1.35 -1.76 -21.21
C GLU A 109 -2.18 -1.45 -19.96
N LEU A 110 -1.77 -1.96 -18.79
CA LEU A 110 -2.53 -1.80 -17.54
C LEU A 110 -2.36 -0.42 -16.91
N ARG A 111 -1.19 0.20 -17.03
CA ARG A 111 -0.90 1.55 -16.52
C ARG A 111 -1.27 2.66 -17.52
N GLY A 112 -1.62 2.31 -18.74
CA GLY A 112 -2.05 3.24 -19.79
C GLY A 112 -0.94 4.16 -20.29
N ARG A 113 0.31 3.67 -20.29
CA ARG A 113 1.44 4.45 -20.79
C ARG A 113 2.59 3.58 -21.29
N GLU A 114 2.92 3.74 -22.56
CA GLU A 114 4.01 3.03 -23.24
C GLU A 114 5.39 3.40 -22.67
N GLY A 115 6.25 2.39 -22.56
CA GLY A 115 7.60 2.49 -21.98
C GLY A 115 7.61 2.54 -20.45
N GLY A 116 6.47 2.38 -19.78
CA GLY A 116 6.37 2.43 -18.33
C GLY A 116 7.18 1.32 -17.64
N PHE A 117 7.15 0.10 -18.18
CA PHE A 117 7.88 -1.04 -17.64
C PHE A 117 9.39 -0.80 -17.67
N ASP A 118 9.92 -0.43 -18.84
CA ASP A 118 11.35 -0.22 -19.05
C ASP A 118 11.87 0.91 -18.16
N ARG A 119 11.11 2.00 -18.05
CA ARG A 119 11.47 3.12 -17.16
C ARG A 119 11.50 2.72 -15.69
N GLY A 120 10.47 2.01 -15.24
CA GLY A 120 10.39 1.51 -13.88
C GLY A 120 11.53 0.56 -13.54
N LEU A 121 11.84 -0.38 -14.45
CA LEU A 121 12.93 -1.33 -14.27
C LEU A 121 14.30 -0.65 -14.27
N ARG A 122 14.57 0.25 -15.24
CA ARG A 122 15.83 1.02 -15.27
C ARG A 122 16.04 1.83 -13.99
N THR A 123 14.99 2.49 -13.52
CA THR A 123 15.02 3.24 -12.25
C THR A 123 15.43 2.33 -11.10
N LEU A 124 14.80 1.16 -10.96
CA LEU A 124 15.13 0.22 -9.88
C LEU A 124 16.56 -0.33 -9.99
N LEU A 125 17.01 -0.65 -11.19
CA LEU A 125 18.38 -1.12 -11.42
C LEU A 125 19.41 -0.03 -11.07
N GLU A 126 19.11 1.22 -11.39
CA GLU A 126 19.99 2.33 -11.04
C GLU A 126 20.01 2.61 -9.54
N LEU A 127 18.84 2.63 -8.89
CA LEU A 127 18.75 2.72 -7.43
C LEU A 127 19.51 1.58 -6.74
N TYR A 128 19.44 0.36 -7.30
CA TYR A 128 20.20 -0.78 -6.81
C TYR A 128 21.71 -0.56 -6.93
N ARG A 129 22.19 -0.06 -8.09
CA ARG A 129 23.61 0.28 -8.31
C ARG A 129 24.12 1.35 -7.36
N MET A 130 23.27 2.32 -7.03
CA MET A 130 23.57 3.36 -6.03
C MET A 130 23.63 2.82 -4.58
N GLY A 131 23.27 1.55 -4.36
CA GLY A 131 23.28 0.92 -3.04
C GLY A 131 22.05 1.20 -2.19
N ILE A 132 20.96 1.72 -2.78
CA ILE A 132 19.71 1.98 -2.06
C ILE A 132 19.05 0.64 -1.72
N LYS A 133 18.76 0.42 -0.43
CA LYS A 133 18.31 -0.89 0.07
C LYS A 133 16.80 -1.10 0.06
N ASP A 134 16.00 -0.07 0.38
CA ASP A 134 14.54 -0.20 0.55
C ASP A 134 13.78 0.06 -0.77
N ILE A 135 14.14 -0.69 -1.82
CA ILE A 135 13.60 -0.55 -3.17
C ILE A 135 12.85 -1.80 -3.63
N GLY A 136 11.83 -1.63 -4.47
CA GLY A 136 11.19 -2.76 -5.12
C GLY A 136 9.91 -2.46 -5.87
N PHE A 137 9.18 -3.53 -6.21
CA PHE A 137 7.96 -3.46 -7.00
C PHE A 137 6.71 -3.44 -6.13
N GLY A 138 5.69 -2.73 -6.61
CA GLY A 138 4.30 -2.89 -6.17
C GLY A 138 3.43 -3.36 -7.34
N ILE A 139 2.58 -4.36 -7.11
CA ILE A 139 1.60 -4.84 -8.10
C ILE A 139 0.18 -4.83 -7.53
N THR A 140 -0.78 -4.40 -8.35
CA THR A 140 -2.21 -4.55 -8.12
C THR A 140 -2.74 -5.69 -8.99
N VAL A 141 -3.01 -6.82 -8.37
CA VAL A 141 -3.47 -8.03 -9.05
C VAL A 141 -4.93 -7.90 -9.46
N SER A 142 -5.19 -8.32 -10.69
CA SER A 142 -6.45 -8.23 -11.44
C SER A 142 -6.73 -9.55 -12.16
N ASN A 143 -7.82 -9.57 -12.94
CA ASN A 143 -8.14 -10.68 -13.83
C ASN A 143 -7.05 -10.99 -14.87
N SER A 144 -6.19 -10.02 -15.16
CA SER A 144 -5.35 -10.02 -16.37
C SER A 144 -3.84 -10.13 -16.13
N ASN A 145 -3.40 -10.17 -14.87
CA ASN A 145 -1.97 -10.13 -14.50
C ASN A 145 -1.60 -11.02 -13.29
N SER A 146 -2.48 -11.93 -12.86
CA SER A 146 -2.18 -12.78 -11.71
C SER A 146 -1.04 -13.79 -12.01
N SER A 147 -0.88 -14.21 -13.26
CA SER A 147 0.27 -15.00 -13.71
C SER A 147 1.55 -14.15 -13.78
N ASP A 148 1.46 -12.93 -14.30
CA ASP A 148 2.57 -11.96 -14.32
C ASP A 148 3.08 -11.63 -12.91
N MET A 149 2.21 -11.61 -11.89
CA MET A 149 2.63 -11.46 -10.49
C MET A 149 3.71 -12.49 -10.10
N LEU A 150 3.56 -13.75 -10.54
CA LEU A 150 4.55 -14.79 -10.26
C LEU A 150 5.88 -14.50 -10.97
N HIS A 151 5.85 -14.01 -12.21
CA HIS A 151 7.05 -13.63 -12.93
C HIS A 151 7.75 -12.40 -12.33
N LEU A 152 6.98 -11.40 -11.91
CA LEU A 152 7.52 -10.22 -11.24
C LEU A 152 8.09 -10.54 -9.87
N TYR A 153 7.48 -11.48 -9.14
CA TYR A 153 8.06 -12.00 -7.89
C TYR A 153 9.43 -12.66 -8.15
N GLU A 154 9.55 -13.48 -9.19
CA GLU A 154 10.84 -14.11 -9.56
C GLU A 154 11.89 -13.06 -9.94
N LEU A 155 11.50 -12.04 -10.72
CA LEU A 155 12.36 -10.91 -11.05
C LEU A 155 12.82 -10.17 -9.78
N ALA A 156 11.88 -9.84 -8.89
CA ALA A 156 12.17 -9.16 -7.63
C ALA A 156 13.16 -9.97 -6.77
N ARG A 157 12.94 -11.28 -6.65
CA ARG A 157 13.80 -12.19 -5.90
C ARG A 157 15.22 -12.22 -6.47
N ASN A 158 15.36 -12.36 -7.79
CA ASN A 158 16.66 -12.42 -8.45
C ASN A 158 17.43 -11.09 -8.33
N LEU A 159 16.72 -9.96 -8.35
CA LEU A 159 17.29 -8.63 -8.16
C LEU A 159 17.44 -8.23 -6.68
N LYS A 160 17.03 -9.09 -5.73
CA LYS A 160 17.00 -8.82 -4.28
C LYS A 160 16.20 -7.57 -3.91
N LEU A 161 15.10 -7.35 -4.63
CA LEU A 161 14.18 -6.24 -4.45
C LEU A 161 12.99 -6.63 -3.56
N GLU A 162 12.38 -5.63 -2.94
CA GLU A 162 11.12 -5.81 -2.23
C GLU A 162 9.97 -6.11 -3.22
N PHE A 163 9.01 -6.92 -2.80
CA PHE A 163 7.83 -7.23 -3.58
C PHE A 163 6.57 -7.00 -2.74
N ALA A 164 5.72 -6.09 -3.19
CA ALA A 164 4.46 -5.75 -2.53
C ALA A 164 3.28 -6.09 -3.43
N THR A 165 2.29 -6.77 -2.86
CA THR A 165 1.08 -7.19 -3.56
C THR A 165 -0.15 -6.47 -3.03
N ALA A 166 -1.08 -6.21 -3.92
CA ALA A 166 -2.44 -5.81 -3.64
C ALA A 166 -3.38 -6.57 -4.60
N ALA A 167 -4.67 -6.56 -4.30
CA ALA A 167 -5.71 -6.93 -5.26
C ALA A 167 -6.47 -5.66 -5.66
N PHE A 168 -7.24 -5.72 -6.74
CA PHE A 168 -8.21 -4.70 -7.10
C PHE A 168 -9.01 -4.18 -5.91
N HIS A 169 -9.09 -2.86 -5.80
CA HIS A 169 -9.90 -2.15 -4.81
C HIS A 169 -10.64 -1.02 -5.52
N ASN A 170 -11.87 -0.78 -5.09
CA ASN A 170 -12.63 0.44 -5.40
C ASN A 170 -12.48 1.41 -4.24
N SER A 171 -12.45 2.71 -4.49
CA SER A 171 -12.52 3.73 -3.43
C SER A 171 -12.72 5.12 -4.00
N PHE A 172 -13.12 6.07 -3.13
CA PHE A 172 -13.14 7.49 -3.47
C PHE A 172 -11.78 7.96 -4.01
N TYR A 173 -10.68 7.48 -3.42
CA TYR A 173 -9.32 7.87 -3.79
C TYR A 173 -8.94 7.42 -5.21
N PHE A 174 -9.39 6.25 -5.65
CA PHE A 174 -9.09 5.74 -7.00
C PHE A 174 -10.08 6.24 -8.05
N HIS A 175 -11.17 6.93 -7.66
CA HIS A 175 -12.28 7.30 -8.53
C HIS A 175 -12.79 6.10 -9.37
N LYS A 176 -12.88 4.94 -8.72
CA LYS A 176 -13.16 3.65 -9.36
C LYS A 176 -14.15 2.86 -8.52
N GLU A 177 -15.16 2.28 -9.17
CA GLU A 177 -16.27 1.56 -8.54
C GLU A 177 -16.58 0.19 -9.15
N ASP A 178 -15.94 -0.11 -10.28
CA ASP A 178 -16.19 -1.26 -11.16
C ASP A 178 -15.03 -2.26 -11.19
N ASN A 179 -13.97 -2.07 -10.39
CA ASN A 179 -12.93 -3.09 -10.27
C ASN A 179 -13.51 -4.34 -9.61
N ALA A 180 -13.48 -5.46 -10.31
CA ALA A 180 -13.91 -6.76 -9.81
C ALA A 180 -13.00 -7.88 -10.33
N ILE A 181 -12.70 -8.85 -9.47
CA ILE A 181 -12.00 -10.09 -9.87
C ILE A 181 -13.05 -11.16 -10.15
N THR A 182 -13.16 -11.61 -11.40
CA THR A 182 -14.17 -12.56 -11.88
C THR A 182 -13.61 -13.97 -12.10
N ASN A 183 -12.33 -14.11 -12.48
CA ASN A 183 -11.63 -15.39 -12.56
C ASN A 183 -11.01 -15.80 -11.22
N ILE A 184 -11.85 -15.87 -10.17
CA ILE A 184 -11.46 -16.07 -8.77
C ILE A 184 -10.54 -17.29 -8.58
N ASP A 185 -10.83 -18.41 -9.25
CA ASP A 185 -10.06 -19.65 -9.08
C ASP A 185 -8.63 -19.51 -9.61
N GLU A 186 -8.46 -18.91 -10.78
CA GLU A 186 -7.15 -18.67 -11.39
C GLU A 186 -6.32 -17.70 -10.53
N VAL A 187 -6.91 -16.56 -10.17
CA VAL A 187 -6.22 -15.56 -9.36
C VAL A 187 -5.85 -16.12 -7.98
N SER A 188 -6.76 -16.87 -7.36
CA SER A 188 -6.50 -17.54 -6.08
C SER A 188 -5.36 -18.56 -6.21
N ALA A 189 -5.36 -19.39 -7.25
CA ALA A 189 -4.31 -20.38 -7.49
C ALA A 189 -2.94 -19.72 -7.68
N ASN A 190 -2.87 -18.59 -8.39
CA ASN A 190 -1.63 -17.84 -8.56
C ASN A 190 -1.15 -17.19 -7.24
N PHE A 191 -2.04 -16.68 -6.40
CA PHE A 191 -1.67 -16.25 -5.05
C PHE A 191 -1.20 -17.42 -4.19
N GLU A 192 -1.85 -18.59 -4.26
CA GLU A 192 -1.42 -19.80 -3.54
C GLU A 192 -0.01 -20.21 -3.93
N GLU A 193 0.32 -20.17 -5.22
CA GLU A 193 1.68 -20.43 -5.70
C GLU A 193 2.67 -19.40 -5.13
N LEU A 194 2.34 -18.10 -5.15
CA LEU A 194 3.18 -17.06 -4.52
C LEU A 194 3.42 -17.33 -3.03
N ILE A 195 2.36 -17.68 -2.29
CA ILE A 195 2.43 -18.00 -0.86
C ILE A 195 3.38 -19.18 -0.60
N ASN A 196 3.28 -20.24 -1.41
CA ASN A 196 4.18 -21.39 -1.28
C ASN A 196 5.64 -21.01 -1.59
N ARG A 197 5.90 -20.11 -2.55
CA ARG A 197 7.26 -19.61 -2.83
C ARG A 197 7.81 -18.75 -1.69
N LEU A 198 7.00 -17.84 -1.16
CA LEU A 198 7.37 -16.98 -0.03
C LEU A 198 7.72 -17.79 1.24
N LEU A 199 7.01 -18.89 1.52
CA LEU A 199 7.31 -19.77 2.65
C LEU A 199 8.60 -20.58 2.48
N LYS A 200 9.06 -20.80 1.24
CA LYS A 200 10.35 -21.45 0.97
C LYS A 200 11.53 -20.53 1.24
N GLU A 201 11.34 -19.21 1.22
CA GLU A 201 12.42 -18.26 1.53
C GLU A 201 12.92 -18.37 2.97
N ASN A 202 14.16 -17.93 3.21
CA ASN A 202 14.83 -18.00 4.51
C ASN A 202 14.70 -16.70 5.32
N HIS A 203 13.77 -15.81 4.95
CA HIS A 203 13.58 -14.52 5.61
C HIS A 203 12.21 -14.43 6.28
N PRO A 204 12.11 -14.14 7.61
CA PRO A 204 10.83 -14.10 8.33
C PRO A 204 9.78 -13.18 7.70
N LYS A 205 10.19 -12.01 7.21
CA LYS A 205 9.28 -11.06 6.50
C LYS A 205 8.52 -11.73 5.34
N SER A 206 9.14 -12.66 4.63
CA SER A 206 8.51 -13.38 3.52
C SER A 206 7.41 -14.31 4.01
N TRP A 207 7.57 -14.90 5.20
CA TRP A 207 6.53 -15.75 5.80
C TRP A 207 5.32 -14.92 6.26
N PHE A 208 5.55 -13.73 6.82
CA PHE A 208 4.47 -12.78 7.11
C PHE A 208 3.79 -12.27 5.83
N ARG A 209 4.54 -12.06 4.74
CA ARG A 209 3.95 -11.76 3.42
C ARG A 209 3.10 -12.91 2.89
N ALA A 210 3.52 -14.15 3.10
CA ALA A 210 2.72 -15.33 2.73
C ALA A 210 1.36 -15.30 3.45
N TRP A 211 1.35 -14.99 4.76
CA TRP A 211 0.11 -14.82 5.51
C TRP A 211 -0.73 -13.64 5.00
N PHE A 212 -0.12 -12.49 4.70
CA PHE A 212 -0.83 -11.35 4.12
C PHE A 212 -1.50 -11.70 2.78
N ASN A 213 -0.82 -12.45 1.92
CA ASN A 213 -1.36 -12.87 0.62
C ASN A 213 -2.50 -13.90 0.75
N LEU A 214 -2.54 -14.71 1.82
CA LEU A 214 -3.74 -15.51 2.13
C LEU A 214 -4.94 -14.62 2.44
N GLY A 215 -4.72 -13.51 3.14
CA GLY A 215 -5.74 -12.48 3.34
C GLY A 215 -6.27 -11.89 2.02
N LEU A 216 -5.42 -11.75 0.99
CA LEU A 216 -5.86 -11.34 -0.35
C LEU A 216 -6.75 -12.40 -1.00
N ILE A 217 -6.40 -13.69 -0.93
CA ILE A 217 -7.29 -14.78 -1.42
C ILE A 217 -8.65 -14.71 -0.72
N ASN A 218 -8.65 -14.53 0.61
CA ASN A 218 -9.86 -14.46 1.40
C ASN A 218 -10.73 -13.25 1.02
N TYR A 219 -10.10 -12.10 0.80
CA TYR A 219 -10.76 -10.90 0.28
C TYR A 219 -11.38 -11.14 -1.11
N ILE A 220 -10.64 -11.74 -2.03
CA ILE A 220 -11.10 -12.04 -3.40
C ILE A 220 -12.31 -12.98 -3.38
N LYS A 221 -12.35 -13.93 -2.44
CA LYS A 221 -13.48 -14.84 -2.25
C LYS A 221 -14.68 -14.21 -1.54
N GLY A 222 -14.61 -12.94 -1.15
CA GLY A 222 -15.68 -12.24 -0.43
C GLY A 222 -15.84 -12.64 1.03
N ASN A 223 -14.89 -13.41 1.59
CA ASN A 223 -14.93 -13.84 2.98
C ASN A 223 -14.55 -12.69 3.94
N PRO A 224 -15.03 -12.71 5.19
CA PRO A 224 -14.68 -11.70 6.20
C PRO A 224 -13.17 -11.57 6.42
N ARG A 225 -12.67 -10.34 6.61
CA ARG A 225 -11.26 -10.08 6.98
C ARG A 225 -10.84 -10.93 8.20
N PHE A 226 -9.59 -11.41 8.19
CA PHE A 226 -8.98 -12.09 9.34
C PHE A 226 -8.56 -11.17 10.49
N LEU A 227 -8.48 -9.87 10.23
CA LEU A 227 -8.09 -8.86 11.21
C LEU A 227 -9.17 -7.78 11.30
N PRO A 228 -9.39 -7.22 12.50
CA PRO A 228 -10.20 -6.04 12.63
C PRO A 228 -9.56 -4.88 11.83
N CYS A 229 -10.40 -4.02 11.27
CA CYS A 229 -9.90 -2.77 10.71
C CYS A 229 -9.67 -1.77 11.85
N GLU A 230 -8.42 -1.33 12.02
CA GLU A 230 -8.05 -0.28 12.99
C GLU A 230 -7.52 0.98 12.28
N ALA A 231 -8.02 1.23 11.06
CA ALA A 231 -7.86 2.50 10.37
C ALA A 231 -8.39 3.65 11.24
N GLY A 232 -7.69 4.79 11.25
CA GLY A 232 -7.96 5.88 12.18
C GLY A 232 -7.48 5.65 13.62
N SER A 233 -6.89 4.49 13.94
CA SER A 233 -6.26 4.22 15.25
C SER A 233 -4.79 3.85 15.11
N GLU A 234 -4.46 2.92 14.21
CA GLU A 234 -3.08 2.47 13.95
C GLU A 234 -2.43 3.21 12.77
N ASN A 235 -3.26 3.71 11.86
CA ASN A 235 -2.84 4.42 10.66
C ASN A 235 -3.84 5.53 10.29
N PHE A 236 -3.38 6.48 9.48
CA PHE A 236 -4.21 7.52 8.88
C PHE A 236 -3.68 7.94 7.52
N PHE A 237 -4.50 8.70 6.81
CA PHE A 237 -4.21 9.26 5.51
C PHE A 237 -4.34 10.78 5.57
N ILE A 238 -3.49 11.48 4.83
CA ILE A 238 -3.67 12.91 4.55
C ILE A 238 -3.86 13.07 3.06
N ASP A 239 -4.90 13.80 2.67
CA ASP A 239 -5.16 14.11 1.28
C ASP A 239 -4.45 15.41 0.82
N PRO A 240 -4.49 15.76 -0.48
CA PRO A 240 -3.82 16.94 -1.00
C PRO A 240 -4.33 18.26 -0.41
N TYR A 241 -5.50 18.28 0.23
CA TYR A 241 -6.11 19.47 0.83
C TYR A 241 -5.93 19.53 2.35
N GLY A 242 -5.19 18.58 2.94
CA GLY A 242 -4.90 18.54 4.37
C GLY A 242 -5.95 17.79 5.20
N GLU A 243 -6.92 17.13 4.58
CA GLU A 243 -7.91 16.31 5.29
C GLU A 243 -7.25 15.08 5.90
N VAL A 244 -7.49 14.87 7.19
CA VAL A 244 -7.04 13.67 7.92
C VAL A 244 -8.15 12.62 7.84
N LEU A 245 -7.87 11.52 7.15
CA LEU A 245 -8.82 10.45 6.86
C LEU A 245 -8.39 9.16 7.57
N PRO A 246 -9.33 8.29 7.97
CA PRO A 246 -9.00 7.01 8.58
C PRO A 246 -8.34 6.05 7.58
N CYS A 247 -8.80 6.03 6.33
CA CYS A 247 -8.24 5.23 5.24
C CYS A 247 -8.52 5.85 3.86
N ASN A 248 -7.73 5.47 2.84
CA ASN A 248 -8.03 5.77 1.42
C ASN A 248 -8.99 4.75 0.77
N GLY A 249 -9.53 3.84 1.57
CA GLY A 249 -10.40 2.77 1.15
C GLY A 249 -11.87 3.07 1.37
N MET A 250 -12.30 4.29 1.70
CA MET A 250 -13.74 4.58 1.84
C MET A 250 -14.46 4.62 0.48
N GLU A 251 -15.78 4.54 0.48
CA GLU A 251 -16.63 4.68 -0.71
C GLU A 251 -17.86 5.48 -0.28
N ALA A 252 -18.20 6.53 -1.03
CA ALA A 252 -19.32 7.40 -0.71
C ALA A 252 -20.64 6.62 -0.56
N LYS A 253 -20.83 5.55 -1.37
CA LYS A 253 -22.00 4.66 -1.30
C LYS A 253 -22.10 3.84 0.01
N CYS A 254 -21.01 3.70 0.75
CA CYS A 254 -20.99 3.03 2.05
C CYS A 254 -20.98 4.07 3.19
N TRP A 255 -19.91 4.86 3.23
CA TRP A 255 -19.72 5.99 4.12
C TRP A 255 -18.42 6.71 3.71
N LEU A 256 -18.37 8.02 3.97
CA LEU A 256 -17.18 8.83 3.78
C LEU A 256 -17.14 9.85 4.91
N ALA A 257 -16.05 9.88 5.66
CA ALA A 257 -15.88 10.85 6.75
C ALA A 257 -14.42 11.24 6.93
N THR A 258 -14.23 12.52 7.22
CA THR A 258 -12.95 13.09 7.66
C THR A 258 -12.89 13.12 9.20
N MET A 259 -11.68 12.98 9.73
CA MET A 259 -11.38 13.18 11.16
C MET A 259 -11.20 14.66 11.48
N GLY A 260 -10.85 15.48 10.49
CA GLY A 260 -10.61 16.93 10.56
C GLY A 260 -9.54 17.38 9.57
N ASN A 261 -9.36 18.69 9.38
CA ASN A 261 -8.40 19.25 8.43
C ASN A 261 -7.21 19.89 9.15
N LEU A 262 -5.99 19.60 8.69
CA LEU A 262 -4.76 20.16 9.25
C LEU A 262 -4.65 21.68 9.12
N ASN A 263 -5.34 22.31 8.15
CA ASN A 263 -5.34 23.77 8.01
C ASN A 263 -6.04 24.44 9.20
N ASP A 264 -7.07 23.79 9.75
CA ASP A 264 -7.94 24.36 10.79
C ASP A 264 -7.49 24.02 12.21
N ALA A 265 -6.56 23.08 12.37
CA ALA A 265 -6.06 22.64 13.68
C ALA A 265 -4.72 23.27 14.04
N LYS A 266 -4.45 23.48 15.34
CA LYS A 266 -3.15 23.94 15.83
C LYS A 266 -2.07 22.87 15.61
N ASP A 267 -2.39 21.63 15.91
CA ASP A 267 -1.54 20.46 15.72
C ASP A 267 -2.38 19.21 15.37
N PHE A 268 -1.71 18.12 14.99
CA PHE A 268 -2.39 16.89 14.59
C PHE A 268 -3.21 16.25 15.73
N MET A 269 -2.80 16.40 17.00
CA MET A 269 -3.46 15.71 18.11
C MET A 269 -4.83 16.31 18.41
N GLU A 270 -5.01 17.61 18.18
CA GLU A 270 -6.33 18.26 18.24
C GLU A 270 -7.35 17.54 17.34
N ILE A 271 -6.96 17.17 16.11
CA ILE A 271 -7.79 16.39 15.20
C ILE A 271 -7.94 14.97 15.73
N TRP A 272 -6.82 14.33 16.05
CA TRP A 272 -6.76 12.91 16.37
C TRP A 272 -7.54 12.52 17.63
N GLU A 273 -7.59 13.40 18.63
CA GLU A 273 -8.29 13.19 19.90
C GLU A 273 -9.70 13.78 19.91
N SER A 274 -10.11 14.43 18.82
CA SER A 274 -11.42 15.05 18.71
C SER A 274 -12.58 14.04 18.82
N GLU A 275 -13.75 14.58 19.20
CA GLU A 275 -15.00 13.83 19.17
C GLU A 275 -15.35 13.35 17.75
N GLN A 276 -15.00 14.12 16.72
CA GLN A 276 -15.18 13.72 15.33
C GLN A 276 -14.32 12.49 14.99
N ALA A 277 -13.04 12.50 15.35
CA ALA A 277 -12.15 11.36 15.18
C ALA A 277 -12.66 10.11 15.93
N ARG A 278 -13.22 10.28 17.13
CA ARG A 278 -13.85 9.18 17.88
C ARG A 278 -15.05 8.60 17.13
N LYS A 279 -15.95 9.43 16.59
CA LYS A 279 -17.08 8.98 15.76
C LYS A 279 -16.60 8.23 14.52
N VAL A 280 -15.60 8.76 13.81
CA VAL A 280 -15.01 8.09 12.64
C VAL A 280 -14.47 6.71 12.99
N ARG A 281 -13.79 6.54 14.14
CA ARG A 281 -13.31 5.23 14.60
C ARG A 281 -14.45 4.25 14.89
N GLU A 282 -15.59 4.73 15.40
CA GLU A 282 -16.78 3.87 15.57
C GLU A 282 -17.36 3.43 14.23
N GLU A 283 -17.36 4.29 13.21
CA GLU A 283 -17.76 3.92 11.85
C GLU A 283 -16.79 2.91 11.22
N VAL A 284 -15.48 3.07 11.42
CA VAL A 284 -14.47 2.09 10.96
C VAL A 284 -14.75 0.69 11.50
N LYS A 285 -15.14 0.57 12.78
CA LYS A 285 -15.47 -0.73 13.41
C LYS A 285 -16.67 -1.42 12.77
N LYS A 286 -17.58 -0.66 12.16
CA LYS A 286 -18.82 -1.13 11.52
C LYS A 286 -18.74 -1.11 9.99
N CYS A 287 -17.59 -0.75 9.42
CA CYS A 287 -17.44 -0.58 7.99
C CYS A 287 -17.75 -1.88 7.21
N PRO A 288 -18.69 -1.87 6.26
CA PRO A 288 -19.14 -3.08 5.56
C PRO A 288 -18.19 -3.51 4.42
N LYS A 289 -17.17 -2.70 4.10
CA LYS A 289 -16.41 -2.83 2.84
C LYS A 289 -15.49 -4.04 2.77
N ASN A 290 -15.12 -4.62 3.91
CA ASN A 290 -14.33 -5.85 3.96
C ASN A 290 -12.96 -5.79 3.24
N CYS A 291 -12.33 -4.61 3.11
CA CYS A 291 -11.05 -4.45 2.39
C CYS A 291 -9.87 -5.21 2.99
N TRP A 292 -8.88 -5.51 2.16
CA TRP A 292 -7.59 -6.05 2.59
C TRP A 292 -6.42 -5.33 1.90
N MET A 293 -6.03 -4.19 2.46
CA MET A 293 -4.92 -3.38 1.95
C MET A 293 -3.73 -3.40 2.91
N ILE A 294 -2.52 -3.45 2.37
CA ILE A 294 -1.29 -3.52 3.18
C ILE A 294 -1.17 -2.36 4.19
N GLY A 295 -1.58 -1.15 3.83
CA GLY A 295 -1.53 0.03 4.71
C GLY A 295 -2.43 -0.06 5.94
N SER A 296 -3.52 -0.85 5.87
CA SER A 296 -4.39 -1.07 7.03
C SER A 296 -4.14 -2.41 7.72
N ALA A 297 -3.69 -3.43 6.97
CA ALA A 297 -3.42 -4.76 7.50
C ALA A 297 -2.06 -4.84 8.20
N SER A 298 -1.00 -4.26 7.63
CA SER A 298 0.36 -4.38 8.16
C SER A 298 0.53 -3.82 9.59
N PRO A 299 0.01 -2.63 9.93
CA PRO A 299 0.07 -2.13 11.31
C PRO A 299 -0.60 -3.08 12.30
N VAL A 300 -1.77 -3.61 11.94
CA VAL A 300 -2.55 -4.54 12.78
C VAL A 300 -1.85 -5.90 12.89
N MET A 301 -1.23 -6.39 11.82
CA MET A 301 -0.39 -7.59 11.86
C MET A 301 0.79 -7.46 12.84
N LYS A 302 1.45 -6.29 12.86
CA LYS A 302 2.56 -6.02 13.80
C LYS A 302 2.06 -6.00 15.24
N LYS A 303 0.92 -5.35 15.49
CA LYS A 303 0.27 -5.31 16.81
C LYS A 303 -0.09 -6.71 17.32
N TYR A 304 -0.59 -7.59 16.45
CA TYR A 304 -1.00 -8.96 16.80
C TYR A 304 0.03 -10.03 16.42
N VAL A 305 1.31 -9.67 16.28
CA VAL A 305 2.37 -10.58 15.80
C VAL A 305 2.40 -11.91 16.57
N VAL A 306 2.26 -11.86 17.90
CA VAL A 306 2.26 -13.04 18.78
C VAL A 306 1.14 -14.01 18.44
N LYS A 307 -0.02 -13.52 18.02
CA LYS A 307 -1.17 -14.35 17.63
C LYS A 307 -1.00 -14.96 16.22
N LEU A 308 -0.19 -14.33 15.37
CA LEU A 308 0.09 -14.82 14.01
C LEU A 308 1.25 -15.82 13.97
N LEU A 309 2.22 -15.70 14.89
CA LEU A 309 3.43 -16.53 14.93
C LEU A 309 3.18 -18.05 14.90
N PRO A 310 2.24 -18.63 15.66
CA PRO A 310 1.99 -20.07 15.63
C PRO A 310 1.64 -20.58 14.23
N TRP A 311 0.77 -19.86 13.52
CA TRP A 311 0.39 -20.20 12.15
C TRP A 311 1.59 -20.09 11.19
N ILE A 312 2.38 -19.02 11.34
CA ILE A 312 3.53 -18.74 10.48
C ILE A 312 4.58 -19.85 10.62
N ILE A 313 4.94 -20.20 11.87
CA ILE A 313 5.93 -21.23 12.16
C ILE A 313 5.45 -22.60 11.67
N ALA A 314 4.18 -22.96 11.94
CA ALA A 314 3.61 -24.23 11.50
C ALA A 314 3.63 -24.38 9.97
N ASN A 315 3.29 -23.32 9.23
CA ASN A 315 3.30 -23.36 7.77
C ASN A 315 4.71 -23.29 7.17
N LYS A 316 5.66 -22.63 7.85
CA LYS A 316 7.08 -22.72 7.48
C LYS A 316 7.58 -24.17 7.60
N PHE A 317 7.25 -24.87 8.69
CA PHE A 317 7.62 -26.28 8.86
C PHE A 317 6.98 -27.20 7.81
N LYS A 318 5.69 -26.99 7.49
CA LYS A 318 5.01 -27.69 6.38
C LYS A 318 5.73 -27.47 5.05
N SER A 319 6.09 -26.22 4.74
CA SER A 319 6.85 -25.91 3.52
C SER A 319 8.21 -26.61 3.47
N MET A 320 8.91 -26.74 4.61
CA MET A 320 10.20 -27.45 4.69
C MET A 320 10.08 -28.95 4.48
N THR A 321 8.91 -29.53 4.78
CA THR A 321 8.62 -30.96 4.59
C THR A 321 7.95 -31.27 3.25
N GLY A 322 7.96 -30.32 2.31
CA GLY A 322 7.37 -30.48 0.96
C GLY A 322 5.84 -30.43 0.93
N ARG A 323 5.18 -30.12 2.05
CA ARG A 323 3.72 -30.01 2.12
C ARG A 323 3.26 -28.62 1.72
N ARG A 324 2.10 -28.53 1.08
CA ARG A 324 1.44 -27.26 0.75
C ARG A 324 0.91 -26.55 2.01
N VAL A 325 0.73 -25.23 1.90
CA VAL A 325 0.17 -24.38 2.95
C VAL A 325 -1.24 -24.82 3.37
N CYS A 326 -1.54 -24.72 4.67
CA CYS A 326 -2.83 -25.10 5.26
C CYS A 326 -3.73 -23.87 5.41
N ARG A 327 -4.92 -23.91 4.79
CA ARG A 327 -5.88 -22.79 4.75
C ARG A 327 -6.89 -22.82 5.90
N ASP A 328 -7.12 -23.97 6.51
CA ASP A 328 -8.32 -24.22 7.34
C ASP A 328 -8.16 -23.83 8.82
N GLN A 329 -7.02 -23.24 9.21
CA GLN A 329 -6.70 -22.91 10.61
C GLN A 329 -6.09 -21.51 10.74
N MET A 330 -6.69 -20.51 10.08
CA MET A 330 -6.18 -19.14 10.20
C MET A 330 -6.58 -18.54 11.56
N PRO A 331 -5.65 -17.82 12.23
CA PRO A 331 -6.01 -17.02 13.38
C PRO A 331 -6.91 -15.87 12.90
N ASP A 332 -8.23 -16.08 13.01
CA ASP A 332 -9.22 -15.04 12.81
C ASP A 332 -9.33 -14.22 14.10
N LEU A 333 -8.80 -13.00 14.03
CA LEU A 333 -8.82 -12.05 15.13
C LEU A 333 -9.92 -11.00 14.95
N ASN A 334 -10.75 -11.15 13.92
CA ASN A 334 -11.85 -10.25 13.69
C ASN A 334 -12.90 -10.40 14.81
N ARG A 335 -13.47 -9.27 15.22
CA ARG A 335 -14.14 -9.04 16.52
C ARG A 335 -15.36 -9.90 16.85
N LYS A 336 -15.76 -10.85 16.01
CA LYS A 336 -16.84 -11.79 16.37
C LYS A 336 -16.42 -12.88 17.37
N TYR A 337 -15.13 -13.05 17.67
CA TYR A 337 -14.65 -14.16 18.51
C TYR A 337 -13.63 -13.79 19.60
N LEU A 338 -13.42 -12.51 19.87
CA LEU A 338 -12.64 -12.05 21.02
C LEU A 338 -13.62 -11.59 22.10
N ILE A 339 -14.17 -12.56 22.82
CA ILE A 339 -14.83 -12.38 24.13
C ILE A 339 -13.73 -12.13 25.16
#